data_AF-A0A3D3L8S6-F1
#
_entry.id   AF-A0A3D3L8S6-F1
#
_cell.length_a   1.000
_cell.length_b   1.000
_cell.length_c   1.000
_cell.angle_alpha   90.00
_cell.angle_beta   90.00
_cell.angle_gamma   90.00
#
_symmetry.space_group_name_H-M   'P 1'
#
loop_
_entity.id
_entity.type
_entity.pdbx_description
1 polymer ?
#
loop_
_entity_poly.entity_id
_entity_poly.type
_entity_poly.pdbx_seq_one_letter_code
_entity_poly.pdbx_strand_id
1 'polypeptide(L)'
;LVLARAAERTGLDRHVAGRVLAWTRGSPSRLLPAVMALAFVFSMFMSNTATAAMMLAMLRPALASLPEGSKTARALLLGLACAANLGGMATIIGTPPNAIAAALLEDDAPVDFLRWVFLALPPALLLFAVVWALLARPLIREKSTLPPLQEAPREGSGVRRWQRLLTLAVFAVTVLLWMSGEWHGIPTGVVAFVPIVALSMAGVIRKQDMRAIDWDVLILLAGGLSLGVGIEKSGLAEWLAGLV
;
A
#
# COMPACT_ATOMS: atom_id res chain seq x y z
N LEU A 1 -1.44 -8.92 -3.05
CA LEU A 1 -1.31 -9.69 -1.79
C LEU A 1 -0.01 -10.52 -1.71
N VAL A 2 0.28 -11.44 -2.64
CA VAL A 2 1.49 -12.28 -2.56
C VAL A 2 2.80 -11.47 -2.58
N LEU A 3 2.91 -10.45 -3.45
CA LEU A 3 4.05 -9.53 -3.47
C LEU A 3 4.27 -8.83 -2.12
N ALA A 4 3.20 -8.30 -1.53
CA ALA A 4 3.24 -7.65 -0.22
C ALA A 4 3.73 -8.61 0.87
N ARG A 5 3.18 -9.84 0.89
CA ARG A 5 3.59 -10.87 1.85
C ARG A 5 5.05 -11.30 1.68
N ALA A 6 5.54 -11.34 0.44
CA ALA A 6 6.94 -11.64 0.16
C ALA A 6 7.87 -10.52 0.61
N ALA A 7 7.47 -9.25 0.41
CA ALA A 7 8.21 -8.09 0.91
C ALA A 7 8.33 -8.12 2.44
N GLU A 8 7.21 -8.39 3.14
CA GLU A 8 7.18 -8.54 4.60
C GLU A 8 8.08 -9.68 5.09
N ARG A 9 7.96 -10.85 4.47
CA ARG A 9 8.74 -12.03 4.87
C ARG A 9 10.24 -11.87 4.63
N THR A 10 10.60 -11.18 3.55
CA THR A 10 12.00 -10.87 3.25
C THR A 10 12.55 -9.74 4.14
N GLY A 11 11.67 -9.01 4.84
CA GLY A 11 11.99 -7.80 5.59
C GLY A 11 12.41 -6.63 4.69
N LEU A 12 12.08 -6.68 3.40
CA LEU A 12 12.45 -5.66 2.43
C LEU A 12 11.79 -4.32 2.75
N ASP A 13 10.52 -4.37 3.13
CA ASP A 13 9.70 -3.26 3.60
C ASP A 13 10.33 -2.53 4.81
N ARG A 14 10.67 -3.29 5.87
CA ARG A 14 11.33 -2.76 7.07
C ARG A 14 12.73 -2.25 6.78
N HIS A 15 13.47 -2.89 5.89
CA HIS A 15 14.82 -2.47 5.52
C HIS A 15 14.79 -1.13 4.78
N VAL A 16 13.87 -0.97 3.82
CA VAL A 16 13.70 0.29 3.08
C VAL A 16 13.22 1.40 4.01
N ALA A 17 12.18 1.15 4.82
CA ALA A 17 11.68 2.13 5.77
C ALA A 17 12.74 2.53 6.80
N GLY A 18 13.47 1.56 7.37
CA GLY A 18 14.49 1.82 8.39
C GLY A 18 15.57 2.76 7.88
N ARG A 19 16.04 2.55 6.64
CA ARG A 19 17.04 3.41 6.01
C ARG A 19 16.53 4.84 5.78
N VAL A 20 15.30 4.98 5.27
CA VAL A 20 14.68 6.29 5.00
C VAL A 20 14.40 7.03 6.31
N LEU A 21 13.90 6.33 7.34
CA LEU A 21 13.66 6.93 8.66
C LEU A 21 14.97 7.31 9.36
N ALA A 22 16.03 6.52 9.26
CA ALA A 22 17.34 6.86 9.82
C ALA A 22 17.95 8.13 9.18
N TRP A 23 17.70 8.35 7.89
CA TRP A 23 18.13 9.57 7.18
C TRP A 23 17.53 10.86 7.76
N THR A 24 16.38 10.78 8.44
CA THR A 24 15.72 11.95 9.06
C THR A 24 16.49 12.51 10.26
N ARG A 25 17.42 11.72 10.84
CA ARG A 25 18.27 12.09 11.99
C ARG A 25 17.50 12.69 13.17
N GLY A 26 16.28 12.21 13.44
CA GLY A 26 15.48 12.66 14.59
C GLY A 26 14.84 14.05 14.43
N SER A 27 14.81 14.62 13.23
CA SER A 27 14.18 15.91 12.95
C SER A 27 12.70 15.73 12.59
N PRO A 28 11.74 16.28 13.36
CA PRO A 28 10.31 16.12 13.09
C PRO A 28 9.87 16.63 11.71
N SER A 29 10.46 17.73 11.23
CA SER A 29 10.16 18.32 9.92
C SER A 29 10.56 17.44 8.74
N ARG A 30 11.58 16.58 8.92
CA ARG A 30 11.97 15.56 7.94
C ARG A 30 11.26 14.23 8.17
N LEU A 31 10.93 13.93 9.42
CA LEU A 31 10.29 12.66 9.78
C LEU A 31 8.85 12.57 9.28
N LEU A 32 8.05 13.63 9.44
CA LEU A 32 6.66 13.62 8.97
C LEU A 32 6.53 13.31 7.47
N PRO A 33 7.17 14.07 6.54
CA PRO A 33 7.08 13.75 5.13
C PRO A 33 7.68 12.39 4.79
N ALA A 34 8.74 11.94 5.46
CA ALA A 34 9.31 10.61 5.25
C ALA A 34 8.33 9.48 5.63
N VAL A 35 7.67 9.61 6.79
CA VAL A 35 6.64 8.66 7.25
C VAL A 35 5.47 8.63 6.28
N MET A 36 4.95 9.81 5.92
CA MET A 36 3.84 9.92 4.99
C MET A 36 4.20 9.33 3.62
N ALA A 37 5.37 9.67 3.06
CA ALA A 37 5.78 9.16 1.75
C ALA A 37 5.98 7.64 1.75
N LEU A 38 6.62 7.08 2.79
CA LEU A 38 6.76 5.63 2.94
C LEU A 38 5.40 4.95 3.04
N ALA A 39 4.50 5.47 3.86
CA ALA A 39 3.15 4.93 4.02
C ALA A 39 2.38 4.99 2.70
N PHE A 40 2.43 6.11 1.98
CA PHE A 40 1.79 6.27 0.68
C PHE A 40 2.30 5.22 -0.32
N VAL A 41 3.63 5.14 -0.51
CA VAL A 41 4.23 4.23 -1.49
C VAL A 41 4.00 2.76 -1.13
N PHE A 42 4.15 2.39 0.13
CA PHE A 42 3.91 0.99 0.54
C PHE A 42 2.44 0.61 0.39
N SER A 43 1.52 1.51 0.71
CA SER A 43 0.09 1.23 0.58
C SER A 43 -0.41 1.14 -0.87
N MET A 44 0.36 1.62 -1.85
CA MET A 44 0.09 1.37 -3.27
C MET A 44 0.19 -0.12 -3.65
N PHE A 45 0.87 -0.94 -2.83
CA PHE A 45 1.12 -2.36 -3.16
C PHE A 45 0.80 -3.33 -2.02
N MET A 46 0.75 -2.82 -0.78
CA MET A 46 0.39 -3.52 0.44
C MET A 46 -0.96 -3.04 0.95
N SER A 47 -1.59 -3.78 1.88
CA SER A 47 -2.82 -3.27 2.49
C SER A 47 -2.54 -2.07 3.39
N ASN A 48 -3.51 -1.14 3.46
CA ASN A 48 -3.43 0.06 4.29
C ASN A 48 -3.16 -0.31 5.76
N THR A 49 -3.84 -1.33 6.27
CA THR A 49 -3.72 -1.80 7.65
C THR A 49 -2.33 -2.38 7.92
N ALA A 50 -1.80 -3.22 7.03
CA ALA A 50 -0.46 -3.81 7.18
C ALA A 50 0.63 -2.73 7.14
N THR A 51 0.51 -1.79 6.20
CA THR A 51 1.42 -0.64 6.07
C THR A 51 1.43 0.22 7.33
N ALA A 52 0.24 0.57 7.83
CA ALA A 52 0.08 1.36 9.04
C ALA A 52 0.66 0.63 10.27
N ALA A 53 0.36 -0.65 10.45
CA ALA A 53 0.85 -1.45 11.57
C ALA A 53 2.39 -1.54 11.58
N MET A 54 3.00 -1.81 10.42
CA MET A 54 4.46 -1.86 10.28
C MET A 54 5.09 -0.50 10.58
N MET A 55 4.64 0.56 9.92
CA MET A 55 5.18 1.91 10.12
C MET A 55 5.00 2.37 11.56
N LEU A 56 3.86 2.08 12.17
CA LEU A 56 3.61 2.38 13.59
C LEU A 56 4.61 1.64 14.47
N ALA A 57 4.85 0.35 14.24
CA ALA A 57 5.85 -0.42 14.99
C ALA A 57 7.25 0.20 14.90
N MET A 58 7.64 0.68 13.72
CA MET A 58 8.93 1.36 13.50
C MET A 58 8.99 2.74 14.16
N LEU A 59 7.86 3.42 14.30
CA LEU A 59 7.77 4.73 14.95
C LEU A 59 7.64 4.67 16.46
N ARG A 60 7.34 3.50 17.06
CA ARG A 60 7.17 3.34 18.51
C ARG A 60 8.30 3.97 19.32
N PRO A 61 9.61 3.79 19.02
CA PRO A 61 10.67 4.40 19.80
C PRO A 61 10.66 5.93 19.76
N ALA A 62 10.35 6.53 18.61
CA ALA A 62 10.22 7.98 18.49
C ALA A 62 8.98 8.49 19.23
N LEU A 63 7.84 7.82 19.09
CA LEU A 63 6.60 8.19 19.76
C LEU A 63 6.70 8.09 21.28
N ALA A 64 7.38 7.07 21.82
CA ALA A 64 7.58 6.89 23.25
C ALA A 64 8.45 7.98 23.89
N SER A 65 9.28 8.67 23.10
CA SER A 65 10.13 9.77 23.59
C SER A 65 9.40 11.11 23.68
N LEU A 66 8.19 11.20 23.11
CA LEU A 66 7.41 12.43 23.08
C LEU A 66 6.50 12.54 24.31
N PRO A 67 6.30 13.76 24.84
CA PRO A 67 5.35 13.98 25.93
C PRO A 67 3.92 13.69 25.48
N GLU A 68 3.07 13.33 26.43
CA GLU A 68 1.64 13.16 26.18
C GLU A 68 1.04 14.43 25.57
N GLY A 69 0.19 14.25 24.55
CA GLY A 69 -0.42 15.37 23.83
C GLY A 69 0.51 16.11 22.86
N SER A 70 1.73 15.63 22.62
CA SER A 70 2.64 16.21 21.62
C SER A 70 1.95 16.37 20.26
N LYS A 71 2.06 17.58 19.68
CA LYS A 71 1.56 17.87 18.33
C LYS A 71 2.32 17.06 17.29
N THR A 72 3.61 16.84 17.51
CA THR A 72 4.44 15.96 16.69
C THR A 72 3.91 14.53 16.66
N ALA A 73 3.57 13.94 17.82
CA ALA A 73 3.01 12.59 17.88
C ALA A 73 1.68 12.48 17.12
N ARG A 74 0.77 13.43 17.34
CA ARG A 74 -0.52 13.49 16.63
C ARG A 74 -0.33 13.60 15.13
N ALA A 75 0.55 14.48 14.67
CA ALA A 75 0.79 14.68 13.25
C ALA A 75 1.44 13.46 12.57
N LEU A 76 2.37 12.77 13.25
CA LEU A 76 2.95 11.53 12.73
C LEU A 76 1.89 10.43 12.59
N LEU A 77 1.03 10.25 13.59
CA LEU A 77 -0.01 9.23 13.59
C LEU A 77 -1.11 9.54 12.55
N LEU A 78 -1.61 10.78 12.52
CA LEU A 78 -2.60 11.21 11.53
C LEU A 78 -2.03 11.20 10.11
N GLY A 79 -0.80 11.70 9.94
CA GLY A 79 -0.11 11.69 8.66
C GLY A 79 0.08 10.27 8.14
N LEU A 80 0.49 9.33 9.00
CA LEU A 80 0.59 7.91 8.67
C LEU A 80 -0.76 7.34 8.22
N ALA A 81 -1.82 7.54 9.01
CA ALA A 81 -3.14 7.00 8.70
C ALA A 81 -3.71 7.56 7.39
N CYS A 82 -3.62 8.88 7.19
CA CYS A 82 -4.08 9.52 5.96
C CYS A 82 -3.25 9.08 4.75
N ALA A 83 -1.92 9.08 4.86
CA ALA A 83 -1.06 8.72 3.75
C ALA A 83 -1.21 7.25 3.32
N ALA A 84 -1.42 6.32 4.26
CA ALA A 84 -1.71 4.93 3.93
C ALA A 84 -3.00 4.82 3.09
N ASN A 85 -4.09 5.50 3.49
CA ASN A 85 -5.33 5.48 2.73
C ASN A 85 -5.19 6.13 1.34
N LEU A 86 -4.49 7.26 1.24
CA LEU A 86 -4.26 7.95 -0.03
C LEU A 86 -3.37 7.12 -0.97
N GLY A 87 -2.36 6.44 -0.43
CA GLY A 87 -1.51 5.53 -1.19
C GLY A 87 -2.29 4.35 -1.77
N GLY A 88 -3.17 3.74 -0.97
CA GLY A 88 -4.02 2.64 -1.41
C GLY A 88 -5.01 3.02 -2.52
N MET A 89 -5.41 4.29 -2.62
CA MET A 89 -6.26 4.79 -3.70
C MET A 89 -5.51 4.88 -5.05
N ALA A 90 -4.20 5.11 -5.03
CA ALA A 90 -3.43 5.47 -6.22
C ALA A 90 -3.21 4.32 -7.22
N THR A 91 -3.48 3.06 -6.86
CA THR A 91 -3.34 1.89 -7.74
C THR A 91 -4.55 0.97 -7.65
N ILE A 92 -4.84 0.23 -8.72
CA ILE A 92 -5.93 -0.78 -8.77
C ILE A 92 -5.80 -1.84 -7.66
N ILE A 93 -4.56 -2.20 -7.31
CA ILE A 93 -4.27 -3.30 -6.38
C ILE A 93 -4.17 -2.85 -4.91
N GLY A 94 -4.15 -1.55 -4.64
CA GLY A 94 -3.89 -1.02 -3.30
C GLY A 94 -5.01 -1.34 -2.32
N THR A 95 -6.27 -1.26 -2.76
CA THR A 95 -7.43 -1.57 -1.92
C THR A 95 -8.53 -2.34 -2.65
N PRO A 96 -9.35 -3.14 -1.93
CA PRO A 96 -10.44 -3.90 -2.54
C PRO A 96 -11.48 -3.07 -3.30
N PRO A 97 -11.91 -1.88 -2.82
CA PRO A 97 -12.85 -1.04 -3.57
C PRO A 97 -12.36 -0.68 -4.98
N ASN A 98 -11.05 -0.46 -5.15
CA ASN A 98 -10.48 -0.16 -6.46
C ASN A 98 -10.61 -1.35 -7.42
N ALA A 99 -10.34 -2.56 -6.93
CA ALA A 99 -10.48 -3.78 -7.72
C ALA A 99 -11.96 -4.07 -8.07
N ILE A 100 -12.90 -3.80 -7.14
CA ILE A 100 -14.34 -3.89 -7.44
C ILE A 100 -14.72 -2.91 -8.54
N ALA A 101 -14.33 -1.64 -8.40
CA ALA A 101 -14.64 -0.61 -9.38
C ALA A 101 -14.05 -0.93 -10.77
N ALA A 102 -12.81 -1.42 -10.83
CA ALA A 102 -12.19 -1.82 -12.09
C ALA A 102 -12.92 -3.00 -12.75
N ALA A 103 -13.38 -3.98 -11.97
CA ALA A 103 -14.15 -5.12 -12.47
C ALA A 103 -15.56 -4.72 -12.96
N LEU A 104 -16.21 -3.77 -12.28
CA LEU A 104 -17.52 -3.25 -12.72
C LEU A 104 -17.43 -2.43 -14.02
N LEU A 105 -16.28 -1.86 -14.33
CA LEU A 105 -16.05 -1.07 -15.54
C LEU A 105 -15.47 -1.89 -16.70
N GLU A 106 -15.28 -3.20 -16.54
CA GLU A 106 -14.60 -4.05 -17.51
C GLU A 106 -15.30 -4.06 -18.88
N ASP A 107 -16.64 -4.07 -18.89
CA ASP A 107 -17.45 -4.13 -20.11
C ASP A 107 -17.63 -2.75 -20.80
N ASP A 108 -17.82 -1.67 -20.03
CA ASP A 108 -18.14 -0.34 -20.58
C ASP A 108 -16.90 0.55 -20.81
N ALA A 109 -15.94 0.51 -19.88
CA ALA A 109 -14.81 1.43 -19.86
C ALA A 109 -13.61 0.77 -19.19
N PRO A 110 -12.98 -0.24 -19.81
CA PRO A 110 -11.91 -1.00 -19.19
C PRO A 110 -10.78 -0.07 -18.75
N VAL A 111 -10.47 -0.13 -17.45
CA VAL A 111 -9.39 0.64 -16.84
C VAL A 111 -8.28 -0.33 -16.51
N ASP A 112 -7.21 -0.28 -17.30
CA ASP A 112 -6.01 -1.05 -17.02
C ASP A 112 -5.20 -0.41 -15.87
N PHE A 113 -4.12 -1.07 -15.46
CA PHE A 113 -3.31 -0.60 -14.35
C PHE A 113 -2.73 0.79 -14.61
N LEU A 114 -2.22 1.05 -15.82
CA LEU A 114 -1.59 2.31 -16.15
C LEU A 114 -2.60 3.46 -16.17
N ARG A 115 -3.75 3.26 -16.83
CA ARG A 115 -4.83 4.24 -16.88
C ARG A 115 -5.38 4.54 -15.49
N TRP A 116 -5.51 3.53 -14.61
CA TRP A 116 -5.91 3.78 -13.23
C TRP A 116 -4.92 4.69 -12.51
N VAL A 117 -3.62 4.40 -12.63
CA VAL A 117 -2.58 5.23 -12.02
C VAL A 117 -2.67 6.66 -12.53
N PHE A 118 -2.84 6.87 -13.84
CA PHE A 118 -3.00 8.22 -14.39
C PHE A 118 -4.23 8.96 -13.87
N LEU A 119 -5.33 8.26 -13.61
CA LEU A 119 -6.56 8.86 -13.09
C LEU A 119 -6.50 9.12 -11.58
N ALA A 120 -5.98 8.16 -10.80
CA ALA A 120 -6.07 8.16 -9.34
C ALA A 120 -4.83 8.75 -8.65
N LEU A 121 -3.64 8.65 -9.24
CA LEU A 121 -2.41 9.17 -8.63
C LEU A 121 -2.40 10.70 -8.52
N PRO A 122 -2.79 11.51 -9.54
CA PRO A 122 -2.81 12.96 -9.40
C PRO A 122 -3.68 13.49 -8.25
N PRO A 123 -4.96 13.09 -8.09
CA PRO A 123 -5.75 13.52 -6.94
C PRO A 123 -5.21 12.96 -5.62
N ALA A 124 -4.66 11.74 -5.59
CA ALA A 124 -4.03 11.18 -4.39
C ALA A 124 -2.82 12.01 -3.94
N LEU A 125 -1.97 12.45 -4.86
CA LEU A 125 -0.81 13.31 -4.59
C LEU A 125 -1.22 14.72 -4.17
N LEU A 126 -2.28 15.27 -4.78
CA LEU A 126 -2.82 16.56 -4.37
C LEU A 126 -3.33 16.50 -2.93
N LEU A 127 -4.14 15.50 -2.58
CA LEU A 127 -4.64 15.29 -1.22
C LEU A 127 -3.49 15.02 -0.24
N PHE A 128 -2.49 14.25 -0.65
CA PHE A 128 -1.27 14.03 0.14
C PHE A 128 -0.58 15.35 0.48
N ALA A 129 -0.40 16.23 -0.51
CA ALA A 129 0.22 17.53 -0.32
C ALA A 129 -0.61 18.44 0.60
N VAL A 130 -1.95 18.42 0.47
CA VAL A 130 -2.87 19.15 1.34
C VAL A 130 -2.77 18.66 2.78
N VAL A 131 -2.85 17.34 3.00
CA VAL A 131 -2.72 16.73 4.35
C VAL A 131 -1.35 17.06 4.94
N TRP A 132 -0.29 16.93 4.16
CA TRP A 132 1.06 17.26 4.61
C TRP A 132 1.16 18.74 4.99
N ALA A 133 0.64 19.67 4.17
CA ALA A 133 0.68 21.09 4.47
C ALA A 133 -0.11 21.44 5.75
N LEU A 134 -1.29 20.83 5.94
CA LEU A 134 -2.11 21.03 7.14
C LEU A 134 -1.42 20.51 8.40
N LEU A 135 -0.78 19.34 8.32
CA LEU A 135 -0.09 18.72 9.45
C LEU A 135 1.27 19.36 9.71
N ALA A 136 2.03 19.74 8.69
CA ALA A 136 3.37 20.31 8.84
C ALA A 136 3.36 21.73 9.45
N ARG A 137 2.33 22.53 9.15
CA ARG A 137 2.16 23.91 9.68
C ARG A 137 2.34 24.02 11.20
N PRO A 138 1.69 23.20 12.03
CA PRO A 138 1.88 23.23 13.49
C PRO A 138 3.22 22.66 13.98
N LEU A 139 3.92 21.78 13.24
CA LEU A 139 5.22 21.22 13.69
C LEU A 139 6.42 22.12 13.43
N ILE A 140 6.39 22.99 12.41
CA ILE A 140 7.52 23.87 12.07
C ILE A 140 7.89 24.80 13.25
N ARG A 141 6.96 25.00 14.20
CA ARG A 141 7.15 25.81 15.42
C ARG A 141 7.63 25.02 16.65
N GLU A 142 7.60 23.69 16.63
CA GLU A 142 7.96 22.84 17.77
C GLU A 142 9.42 22.36 17.62
N LYS A 143 10.33 22.85 18.47
CA LYS A 143 11.73 22.40 18.51
C LYS A 143 11.87 21.09 19.31
N SER A 144 11.23 20.03 18.84
CA SER A 144 11.37 18.69 19.44
C SER A 144 12.50 17.95 18.72
N THR A 145 13.50 17.48 19.44
CA THR A 145 14.50 16.54 18.90
C THR A 145 14.11 15.13 19.28
N LEU A 146 13.83 14.30 18.28
CA LEU A 146 13.52 12.89 18.48
C LEU A 146 14.82 12.08 18.54
N PRO A 147 14.85 10.96 19.27
CA PRO A 147 15.94 10.02 19.15
C PRO A 147 16.05 9.56 17.69
N PRO A 148 17.27 9.43 17.14
CA PRO A 148 17.44 8.94 15.79
C PRO A 148 16.83 7.54 15.70
N LEU A 149 15.87 7.37 14.79
CA LEU A 149 15.33 6.05 14.46
C LEU A 149 16.45 5.24 13.82
N GLN A 150 16.91 4.21 14.52
CA GLN A 150 17.89 3.28 13.99
C GLN A 150 17.20 2.29 13.05
N GLU A 151 17.95 1.73 12.11
CA GLU A 151 17.47 0.58 11.34
C GLU A 151 17.02 -0.48 12.36
N ALA A 152 15.79 -0.99 12.20
CA ALA A 152 15.33 -2.11 13.01
C ALA A 152 16.40 -3.22 12.92
N PRO A 153 16.76 -3.89 14.03
CA PRO A 153 17.72 -4.98 14.00
C PRO A 153 17.38 -5.91 12.86
N ARG A 154 18.38 -6.36 12.09
CA ARG A 154 18.19 -7.40 11.08
C ARG A 154 17.78 -8.68 11.81
N GLU A 155 16.51 -8.80 12.15
CA GLU A 155 15.94 -10.06 12.59
C GLU A 155 16.29 -11.05 11.49
N GLY A 156 17.04 -12.09 11.87
CA GLY A 156 17.47 -13.12 10.95
C GLY A 156 16.24 -13.86 10.45
N SER A 157 15.59 -13.35 9.40
CA SER A 157 14.37 -13.91 8.82
C SER A 157 14.56 -15.32 8.24
N GLY A 158 15.78 -15.88 8.35
CA GLY A 158 16.19 -17.13 7.72
C GLY A 158 16.19 -17.06 6.19
N VAL A 159 15.89 -15.88 5.61
CA VAL A 159 15.79 -15.67 4.17
C VAL A 159 17.16 -15.36 3.60
N ARG A 160 17.55 -16.09 2.56
CA ARG A 160 18.85 -15.93 1.89
C ARG A 160 18.91 -14.59 1.15
N ARG A 161 20.10 -13.99 1.02
CA ARG A 161 20.29 -12.71 0.31
C ARG A 161 19.72 -12.75 -1.12
N TRP A 162 19.92 -13.87 -1.84
CA TRP A 162 19.41 -14.03 -3.20
C TRP A 162 17.88 -14.05 -3.26
N GLN A 163 17.19 -14.59 -2.24
CA GLN A 163 15.73 -14.58 -2.16
C GLN A 163 15.19 -13.16 -2.03
N ARG A 164 15.86 -12.29 -1.28
CA ARG A 164 15.50 -10.87 -1.19
C ARG A 164 15.69 -10.13 -2.51
N LEU A 165 16.80 -10.38 -3.19
CA LEU A 165 17.07 -9.81 -4.50
C LEU A 165 16.06 -10.31 -5.54
N LEU A 166 15.69 -11.59 -5.48
CA LEU A 166 14.65 -12.15 -6.33
C LEU A 166 13.30 -11.48 -6.05
N THR A 167 12.90 -11.30 -4.79
CA THR A 167 11.64 -10.61 -4.47
C THR A 167 11.61 -9.19 -5.04
N LEU A 168 12.71 -8.44 -4.91
CA LEU A 168 12.82 -7.10 -5.50
C LEU A 168 12.72 -7.15 -7.03
N ALA A 169 13.42 -8.09 -7.67
CA ALA A 169 13.40 -8.26 -9.12
C ALA A 169 12.01 -8.64 -9.62
N VAL A 170 11.37 -9.62 -9.00
CA VAL A 170 10.00 -10.06 -9.33
C VAL A 170 9.00 -8.94 -9.11
N PHE A 171 9.13 -8.18 -8.02
CA PHE A 171 8.30 -7.00 -7.78
C PHE A 171 8.45 -5.97 -8.90
N ALA A 172 9.68 -5.58 -9.23
CA ALA A 172 9.97 -4.62 -10.28
C ALA A 172 9.45 -5.09 -11.65
N VAL A 173 9.71 -6.35 -12.01
CA VAL A 173 9.22 -6.96 -13.26
C VAL A 173 7.69 -6.97 -13.30
N THR A 174 7.02 -7.32 -12.19
CA THR A 174 5.55 -7.34 -12.14
C THR A 174 4.97 -5.96 -12.34
N VAL A 175 5.53 -4.93 -11.67
CA VAL A 175 5.09 -3.53 -11.84
C VAL A 175 5.34 -3.05 -13.27
N LEU A 176 6.51 -3.36 -13.85
CA LEU A 176 6.82 -2.99 -15.23
C LEU A 176 5.85 -3.65 -16.22
N LEU A 177 5.53 -4.94 -16.04
CA LEU A 177 4.54 -5.63 -16.85
C LEU A 177 3.15 -5.01 -16.72
N TRP A 178 2.74 -4.60 -15.52
CA TRP A 178 1.48 -3.88 -15.36
C TRP A 178 1.49 -2.51 -16.04
N MET A 179 2.61 -1.78 -15.99
CA MET A 179 2.73 -0.48 -16.67
C MET A 179 2.81 -0.62 -18.20
N SER A 180 3.36 -1.72 -18.72
CA SER A 180 3.39 -2.00 -20.16
C SER A 180 2.14 -2.71 -20.68
N GLY A 181 1.08 -2.80 -19.87
CA GLY A 181 -0.18 -3.50 -20.17
C GLY A 181 -0.74 -3.16 -21.56
N GLU A 182 -0.80 -1.88 -21.88
CA GLU A 182 -1.29 -1.38 -23.17
C GLU A 182 -0.44 -1.85 -24.38
N TRP A 183 0.84 -2.16 -24.19
CA TRP A 183 1.75 -2.51 -25.29
C TRP A 183 1.72 -3.99 -25.65
N HIS A 184 1.60 -4.87 -24.66
CA HIS A 184 1.60 -6.31 -24.87
C HIS A 184 0.20 -6.95 -24.76
N GLY A 185 -0.80 -6.20 -24.27
CA GLY A 185 -2.19 -6.67 -24.16
C GLY A 185 -2.39 -7.85 -23.21
N ILE A 186 -1.49 -8.05 -22.24
CA ILE A 186 -1.57 -9.17 -21.29
C ILE A 186 -2.42 -8.69 -20.12
N PRO A 187 -3.52 -9.38 -19.77
CA PRO A 187 -4.39 -8.97 -18.67
C PRO A 187 -3.63 -8.89 -17.34
N THR A 188 -3.99 -7.90 -16.52
CA THR A 188 -3.37 -7.64 -15.20
C THR A 188 -3.44 -8.86 -14.28
N GLY A 189 -4.52 -9.64 -14.37
CA GLY A 189 -4.70 -10.92 -13.66
C GLY A 189 -3.70 -12.00 -14.08
N VAL A 190 -3.33 -12.07 -15.37
CA VAL A 190 -2.32 -13.02 -15.86
C VAL A 190 -0.94 -12.64 -15.34
N VAL A 191 -0.60 -11.35 -15.39
CA VAL A 191 0.66 -10.82 -14.85
C VAL A 191 0.77 -11.11 -13.33
N ALA A 192 -0.34 -11.10 -12.59
CA ALA A 192 -0.36 -11.40 -11.17
C ALA A 192 0.08 -12.83 -10.82
N PHE A 193 0.10 -13.78 -11.78
CA PHE A 193 0.65 -15.12 -11.55
C PHE A 193 2.19 -15.16 -11.50
N VAL A 194 2.87 -14.20 -12.14
CA VAL A 194 4.34 -14.12 -12.13
C VAL A 194 4.92 -14.16 -10.70
N PRO A 195 4.50 -13.29 -9.77
CA PRO A 195 5.00 -13.35 -8.40
C PRO A 195 4.52 -14.58 -7.63
N ILE A 196 3.33 -15.11 -7.93
CA ILE A 196 2.81 -16.31 -7.28
C ILE A 196 3.71 -17.50 -7.59
N VAL A 197 4.03 -17.72 -8.87
CA VAL A 197 4.85 -18.85 -9.32
C VAL A 197 6.31 -18.65 -8.91
N ALA A 198 6.92 -17.52 -9.28
CA ALA A 198 8.35 -17.29 -9.07
C ALA A 198 8.75 -17.33 -7.58
N LEU A 199 7.96 -16.70 -6.70
CA LEU A 199 8.28 -16.61 -5.28
C LEU A 199 7.95 -17.88 -4.50
N SER A 200 6.96 -18.66 -4.95
CA SER A 200 6.66 -19.97 -4.38
C SER A 200 7.72 -21.00 -4.79
N MET A 201 8.13 -21.03 -6.06
CA MET A 201 9.20 -21.92 -6.54
C MET A 201 10.54 -21.63 -5.87
N ALA A 202 10.86 -20.36 -5.63
CA ALA A 202 12.07 -19.95 -4.92
C ALA A 202 12.02 -20.20 -3.40
N GLY A 203 10.90 -20.73 -2.88
CA GLY A 203 10.70 -20.98 -1.45
C GLY A 203 10.66 -19.72 -0.60
N VAL A 204 10.44 -18.55 -1.22
CA VAL A 204 10.25 -17.27 -0.52
C VAL A 204 8.89 -17.24 0.15
N ILE A 205 7.86 -17.72 -0.54
CA ILE A 205 6.51 -17.89 0.02
C ILE A 205 6.30 -19.37 0.34
N ARG A 206 5.84 -19.68 1.56
CA ARG A 206 5.53 -21.05 2.00
C ARG A 206 4.03 -21.18 2.25
N LYS A 207 3.59 -22.43 2.48
CA LYS A 207 2.19 -22.77 2.82
C LYS A 207 1.61 -21.91 3.95
N GLN A 208 2.41 -21.57 4.96
CA GLN A 208 1.99 -20.74 6.09
C GLN A 208 1.69 -19.29 5.65
N ASP A 209 2.46 -18.75 4.72
CA ASP A 209 2.25 -17.37 4.23
C ASP A 209 1.03 -17.28 3.33
N MET A 210 0.74 -18.32 2.54
CA MET A 210 -0.49 -18.40 1.75
C MET A 210 -1.75 -18.44 2.64
N ARG A 211 -1.64 -19.05 3.83
CA ARG A 211 -2.72 -19.05 4.83
C ARG A 211 -2.92 -17.69 5.50
N ALA A 212 -1.92 -16.82 5.49
CA ALA A 212 -1.98 -15.49 6.07
C ALA A 212 -2.53 -14.43 5.09
N ILE A 213 -2.90 -14.84 3.88
CA ILE A 213 -3.59 -13.96 2.92
C ILE A 213 -5.04 -13.80 3.37
N ASP A 214 -5.57 -12.58 3.31
CA ASP A 214 -6.95 -12.25 3.67
C ASP A 214 -7.95 -12.79 2.63
N TRP A 215 -8.27 -14.09 2.69
CA TRP A 215 -9.20 -14.74 1.75
C TRP A 215 -10.61 -14.15 1.81
N ASP A 216 -11.02 -13.64 2.96
CA ASP A 216 -12.32 -13.00 3.17
C ASP A 216 -12.54 -11.81 2.23
N VAL A 217 -11.47 -11.06 1.93
CA VAL A 217 -11.51 -9.92 1.01
C VAL A 217 -11.81 -10.38 -0.42
N LEU A 218 -11.22 -11.50 -0.85
CA LEU A 218 -11.46 -12.06 -2.18
C LEU A 218 -12.88 -12.60 -2.30
N ILE A 219 -13.38 -13.26 -1.26
CA ILE A 219 -14.76 -13.77 -1.19
C ILE A 219 -15.75 -12.60 -1.21
N LEU A 220 -15.48 -11.54 -0.45
CA LEU A 220 -16.30 -10.32 -0.44
C LEU A 220 -16.34 -9.66 -1.83
N LEU A 221 -15.21 -9.62 -2.54
CA LEU A 221 -15.13 -9.08 -3.90
C LEU A 221 -16.02 -9.89 -4.86
N ALA A 222 -15.90 -11.22 -4.82
CA ALA A 222 -16.71 -12.12 -5.64
C ALA A 222 -18.21 -12.02 -5.30
N GLY A 223 -18.56 -11.95 -4.02
CA GLY A 223 -19.94 -11.77 -3.56
C GLY A 223 -20.52 -10.42 -3.97
N GLY A 224 -19.75 -9.34 -3.85
CA GLY A 224 -20.16 -8.00 -4.25
C GLY A 224 -20.42 -7.88 -5.75
N LEU A 225 -19.53 -8.45 -6.59
CA LEU A 225 -19.73 -8.51 -8.03
C LEU A 225 -20.95 -9.36 -8.41
N SER A 226 -21.13 -10.51 -7.76
CA SER A 226 -22.30 -11.37 -7.98
C SER A 226 -23.61 -10.67 -7.62
N LEU A 227 -23.63 -9.91 -6.51
CA LEU A 227 -24.76 -9.10 -6.11
C LEU A 227 -25.05 -7.98 -7.12
N GLY A 228 -24.01 -7.29 -7.59
CA GLY A 228 -24.13 -6.25 -8.63
C GLY A 228 -24.78 -6.78 -9.90
N VAL A 229 -24.29 -7.90 -10.41
CA VAL A 229 -24.89 -8.58 -11.59
C VAL A 229 -26.32 -9.03 -11.31
N GLY A 230 -26.64 -9.46 -10.09
CA GLY A 230 -28.01 -9.81 -9.70
C GLY A 230 -28.96 -8.61 -9.70
N ILE A 231 -28.51 -7.44 -9.23
CA ILE A 231 -29.27 -6.19 -9.24
C ILE A 231 -29.53 -5.72 -10.67
N GLU A 232 -28.54 -5.84 -11.56
CA GLU A 232 -28.67 -5.50 -12.96
C GLU A 232 -29.64 -6.45 -13.69
N LYS A 233 -29.43 -7.77 -13.60
CA LYS A 233 -30.27 -8.78 -14.27
C LYS A 233 -31.71 -8.82 -13.77
N SER A 234 -31.97 -8.39 -12.54
CA SER A 234 -33.33 -8.31 -11.99
C SER A 234 -34.09 -7.05 -12.44
N GLY A 235 -33.43 -6.11 -13.11
CA GLY A 235 -34.02 -4.81 -13.48
C GLY A 235 -34.16 -3.85 -12.29
N LEU A 236 -33.63 -4.20 -11.11
CA LEU A 236 -33.74 -3.36 -9.91
C LEU A 236 -32.96 -2.06 -10.07
N ALA A 237 -31.79 -2.09 -10.71
CA ALA A 237 -31.01 -0.88 -11.01
C ALA A 237 -31.81 0.12 -11.86
N GLU A 238 -32.44 -0.35 -12.94
CA GLU A 238 -33.25 0.46 -13.85
C GLU A 238 -34.50 1.00 -13.15
N TRP A 239 -35.17 0.17 -12.35
CA TRP A 239 -36.32 0.59 -11.56
C TRP A 239 -35.96 1.71 -10.57
N LEU A 240 -34.83 1.61 -9.86
CA LEU A 240 -34.35 2.66 -8.95
C LEU A 240 -33.94 3.92 -9.69
N ALA A 241 -33.25 3.78 -10.84
CA ALA A 241 -32.82 4.93 -11.64
C ALA A 241 -34.02 5.73 -12.19
N GLY A 242 -35.13 5.05 -12.52
CA GLY A 242 -36.36 5.70 -12.97
C GLY A 242 -37.19 6.40 -11.88
N LEU A 243 -36.81 6.29 -10.60
CA LEU A 243 -37.47 6.99 -9.48
C LEU A 243 -36.92 8.42 -9.25
N VAL A 244 -35.78 8.75 -9.85
CA VAL A 244 -35.09 10.06 -9.74
C VAL A 244 -35.22 10.81 -11.06
#